data_AF-A0AA37UNM6-F1
#
_entry.id   AF-A0AA37UNM6-F1
#
_cell.length_a   1.000
_cell.length_b   1.000
_cell.length_c   1.000
_cell.angle_alpha   90.00
_cell.angle_beta   90.00
_cell.angle_gamma   90.00
#
_symmetry.space_group_name_H-M   'P 1'
#
loop_
_entity.id
_entity.type
_entity.pdbx_description
1 polymer ?
#
loop_
_entity_poly.entity_id
_entity_poly.type
_entity_poly.pdbx_seq_one_letter_code
_entity_poly.pdbx_strand_id
1 'polypeptide(L)'
;MSFELPDDLSPDLYPLAWLVGRWRGAGVMAYPGIDERGIVVDVELTHDGGPYLAYSSTISLLESALPDREQSFDPAELVPGAVWSRESGFWRPASEGRRCPCRERPPTPLPRAGSRS
;
A
#
# COMPACT_ATOMS: atom_id res chain seq x y z
N MET A 1 -20.76 7.69 17.29
CA MET A 1 -20.72 7.34 15.86
C MET A 1 -20.54 5.85 15.76
N SER A 2 -21.54 5.15 15.23
CA SER A 2 -21.49 3.71 14.92
C SER A 2 -21.03 3.53 13.49
N PHE A 3 -20.04 2.65 13.28
CA PHE A 3 -19.64 2.21 11.95
C PHE A 3 -20.48 0.99 11.58
N GLU A 4 -21.16 1.03 10.45
CA GLU A 4 -21.93 -0.10 9.92
C GLU A 4 -21.10 -0.87 8.90
N LEU A 5 -21.07 -2.20 9.03
CA LEU A 5 -20.37 -3.04 8.06
C LEU A 5 -21.24 -3.19 6.80
N PRO A 6 -20.64 -3.13 5.60
CA PRO A 6 -21.37 -3.41 4.37
C PRO A 6 -21.86 -4.87 4.35
N ASP A 7 -23.12 -5.09 3.96
CA ASP A 7 -23.72 -6.43 3.90
C ASP A 7 -23.04 -7.37 2.88
N ASP A 8 -22.40 -6.79 1.87
CA ASP A 8 -21.69 -7.51 0.79
C ASP A 8 -20.21 -7.77 1.13
N LEU A 9 -19.73 -7.41 2.33
CA LEU A 9 -18.35 -7.63 2.71
C LEU A 9 -18.14 -9.07 3.19
N SER A 10 -17.15 -9.78 2.63
CA SER A 10 -16.77 -11.10 3.13
C SER A 10 -16.37 -11.04 4.62
N PRO A 11 -16.79 -12.01 5.47
CA PRO A 11 -16.41 -12.06 6.89
C PRO A 11 -14.90 -12.02 7.14
N ASP A 12 -14.10 -12.57 6.22
CA ASP A 12 -12.63 -12.55 6.29
C ASP A 12 -12.06 -11.12 6.23
N LEU A 13 -12.83 -10.18 5.67
CA LEU A 13 -12.45 -8.78 5.51
C LEU A 13 -12.97 -7.88 6.62
N TYR A 14 -13.79 -8.37 7.55
CA TYR A 14 -14.31 -7.56 8.65
C TYR A 14 -13.23 -6.80 9.43
N PRO A 15 -12.04 -7.38 9.73
CA PRO A 15 -10.95 -6.65 10.38
C PRO A 15 -10.36 -5.49 9.56
N LEU A 16 -10.55 -5.52 8.24
CA LEU A 16 -10.08 -4.51 7.29
C LEU A 16 -11.21 -3.64 6.74
N ALA A 17 -12.45 -3.80 7.23
CA ALA A 17 -13.62 -3.07 6.71
C ALA A 17 -13.43 -1.54 6.72
N TRP A 18 -12.72 -1.04 7.73
CA TRP A 18 -12.43 0.39 7.90
C TRP A 18 -11.49 0.97 6.83
N LEU A 19 -10.76 0.14 6.08
CA LEU A 19 -9.89 0.58 4.98
C LEU A 19 -10.63 0.78 3.66
N VAL A 20 -11.83 0.22 3.51
CA VAL A 20 -12.59 0.27 2.27
C VAL A 20 -12.99 1.72 1.98
N GLY A 21 -12.63 2.21 0.80
CA GLY A 21 -12.90 3.58 0.38
C GLY A 21 -11.71 4.23 -0.33
N ARG A 22 -11.79 5.56 -0.43
CA ARG A 22 -10.76 6.41 -1.04
C ARG A 22 -10.02 7.18 0.03
N TRP A 23 -8.71 7.21 -0.11
CA TRP A 23 -7.80 7.92 0.77
C TRP A 23 -6.95 8.84 -0.08
N ARG A 24 -6.85 10.10 0.33
CA ARG A 24 -5.99 11.09 -0.31
C ARG A 24 -5.22 11.82 0.77
N GLY A 25 -3.92 11.99 0.57
CA GLY A 25 -3.07 12.66 1.54
C GLY A 25 -1.80 13.24 0.95
N ALA A 26 -1.22 14.20 1.67
CA ALA A 26 0.10 14.73 1.38
C ALA A 26 1.16 13.90 2.10
N GLY A 27 2.34 13.80 1.49
CA GLY A 27 3.50 13.14 2.06
C GLY A 27 4.80 13.77 1.61
N VAL A 28 5.90 13.27 2.15
CA VAL A 28 7.25 13.68 1.76
C VAL A 28 7.98 12.46 1.20
N MET A 29 8.64 12.65 0.07
CA MET A 29 9.53 11.67 -0.54
C MET A 29 10.97 12.14 -0.36
N ALA A 30 11.79 11.32 0.29
CA ALA A 30 13.22 11.56 0.45
C ALA A 30 13.98 10.23 0.33
N TYR A 31 15.03 10.21 -0.48
CA TYR A 31 15.90 9.04 -0.67
C TYR A 31 17.34 9.49 -0.95
N PRO A 32 18.38 8.72 -0.57
CA PRO A 32 19.75 9.06 -0.92
C PRO A 32 19.93 9.32 -2.42
N GLY A 33 20.38 10.54 -2.77
CA GLY A 33 20.59 10.98 -4.15
C GLY A 33 19.36 11.61 -4.84
N ILE A 34 18.24 11.75 -4.14
CA ILE A 34 17.05 12.47 -4.61
C ILE A 34 16.70 13.54 -3.57
N ASP A 35 16.56 14.79 -4.01
CA ASP A 35 16.14 15.88 -3.14
C ASP A 35 14.76 15.61 -2.52
N GLU A 36 14.56 16.10 -1.31
CA GLU A 36 13.27 16.01 -0.64
C GLU A 36 12.19 16.74 -1.45
N ARG A 37 11.06 16.05 -1.69
CA ARG A 37 9.93 16.59 -2.45
C ARG A 37 8.60 16.24 -1.79
N GLY A 38 7.65 17.17 -1.87
CA GLY A 38 6.27 16.88 -1.52
C GLY A 38 5.61 15.97 -2.54
N ILE A 39 4.73 15.11 -2.05
CA ILE A 39 3.94 14.18 -2.86
C ILE A 39 2.47 14.18 -2.44
N VAL A 40 1.61 13.83 -3.38
CA VAL A 40 0.22 13.45 -3.15
C VAL A 40 0.09 11.96 -3.34
N VAL A 41 -0.57 11.29 -2.40
CA VAL A 41 -0.87 9.87 -2.48
C VAL A 41 -2.37 9.69 -2.54
N ASP A 42 -2.83 9.10 -3.65
CA ASP A 42 -4.21 8.67 -3.86
C ASP A 42 -4.28 7.16 -3.78
N VAL A 43 -5.10 6.64 -2.87
CA VAL A 43 -5.31 5.22 -2.67
C VAL A 43 -6.80 4.90 -2.73
N GLU A 44 -7.14 3.83 -3.43
CA GLU A 44 -8.48 3.26 -3.45
C GLU A 44 -8.39 1.78 -3.04
N LEU A 45 -9.19 1.41 -2.04
CA LEU A 45 -9.40 0.03 -1.63
C LEU A 45 -10.88 -0.35 -1.83
N THR A 46 -11.13 -1.38 -2.64
CA THR A 46 -12.47 -1.87 -2.96
C THR A 46 -12.59 -3.38 -2.76
N HIS A 47 -13.82 -3.89 -2.83
CA HIS A 47 -14.14 -5.32 -2.89
C HIS A 47 -15.36 -5.53 -3.78
N ASP A 48 -15.58 -6.78 -4.17
CA ASP A 48 -16.71 -7.26 -4.98
C ASP A 48 -17.39 -8.49 -4.32
N GLY A 49 -17.23 -8.61 -3.00
CA GLY A 49 -17.77 -9.69 -2.17
C GLY A 49 -16.81 -10.86 -1.93
N GLY A 50 -15.69 -10.91 -2.64
CA GLY A 50 -14.64 -11.91 -2.43
C GLY A 50 -13.84 -11.70 -1.13
N PRO A 51 -13.09 -12.72 -0.64
CA PRO A 51 -12.18 -12.60 0.50
C PRO A 51 -10.85 -11.94 0.09
N TYR A 52 -10.94 -10.72 -0.44
CA TYR A 52 -9.81 -9.86 -0.81
C TYR A 52 -10.23 -8.39 -0.89
N LEU A 53 -9.25 -7.49 -0.73
CA LEU A 53 -9.38 -6.08 -1.14
C LEU A 53 -8.57 -5.86 -2.41
N ALA A 54 -9.19 -5.26 -3.43
CA ALA A 54 -8.47 -4.71 -4.57
C ALA A 54 -7.88 -3.35 -4.15
N TYR A 55 -6.58 -3.18 -4.36
CA TYR A 55 -5.82 -2.00 -3.99
C TYR A 55 -5.26 -1.33 -5.25
N SER A 56 -5.44 -0.01 -5.36
CA SER A 56 -4.78 0.83 -6.36
C SER A 56 -4.24 2.07 -5.68
N SER A 57 -2.97 2.39 -5.92
CA SER A 57 -2.31 3.59 -5.39
C SER A 57 -1.57 4.33 -6.49
N THR A 58 -1.69 5.65 -6.47
CA THR A 58 -0.96 6.57 -7.35
C THR A 58 -0.27 7.61 -6.48
N ILE A 59 1.05 7.71 -6.62
CA ILE A 59 1.86 8.73 -5.99
C ILE A 59 2.25 9.74 -7.07
N SER A 60 1.94 11.01 -6.85
CA SER A 60 2.29 12.12 -7.74
C SER A 60 3.11 13.15 -6.99
N LEU A 61 3.95 13.91 -7.70
CA LEU A 61 4.64 15.06 -7.10
C LEU A 61 3.62 16.13 -6.73
N LEU A 62 3.82 16.81 -5.60
CA LEU A 62 2.98 17.92 -5.18
C LEU A 62 3.43 19.20 -5.89
N GLU A 63 2.50 19.90 -6.54
CA GLU A 63 2.81 21.20 -7.19
C GLU A 63 2.62 22.39 -6.25
N SER A 64 1.79 22.23 -5.22
CA SER A 64 1.60 23.23 -4.17
C SER A 64 2.66 23.11 -3.07
N ALA A 65 2.65 24.06 -2.14
CA ALA A 65 3.41 23.91 -0.90
C ALA A 65 2.91 22.69 -0.11
N LEU A 66 3.82 22.02 0.59
CA LEU A 66 3.46 20.99 1.57
C LEU A 66 2.61 21.62 2.68
N PRO A 67 1.45 21.03 3.01
CA PRO A 67 0.70 21.47 4.18
C PRO A 67 1.54 21.26 5.44
N ASP A 68 1.41 22.20 6.37
CA ASP A 68 2.00 22.07 7.70
C ASP A 68 1.38 20.85 8.39
N ARG A 69 2.23 19.96 8.91
CA ARG A 69 1.80 18.70 9.53
C ARG A 69 0.96 18.92 10.79
N GLU A 70 1.14 20.06 11.46
CA GLU A 70 0.41 20.38 12.69
C GLU A 70 -0.94 21.05 12.42
N GLN A 71 -1.19 21.48 11.18
CA GLN A 71 -2.40 22.16 10.77
C GLN A 71 -3.33 21.23 10.01
N SER A 72 -4.64 21.37 10.23
CA SER A 72 -5.63 20.68 9.41
C SER A 72 -5.63 21.28 8.01
N PHE A 73 -5.72 20.44 6.99
CA PHE A 73 -5.82 20.84 5.58
C PHE A 73 -6.92 20.02 4.91
N ASP A 74 -7.50 20.56 3.82
CA ASP A 74 -8.42 19.81 2.99
C ASP A 74 -7.64 18.98 1.94
N PRO A 75 -7.70 17.63 1.96
CA PRO A 75 -7.02 16.81 0.99
C PRO A 75 -7.48 17.05 -0.47
N ALA A 76 -8.67 17.63 -0.68
CA ALA A 76 -9.16 18.00 -2.01
C ALA A 76 -8.38 19.18 -2.63
N GLU A 77 -7.74 20.03 -1.82
CA GLU A 77 -6.95 21.18 -2.28
C GLU A 77 -5.54 20.79 -2.74
N LEU A 78 -5.10 19.57 -2.45
CA LEU A 78 -3.80 19.08 -2.89
C LEU A 78 -3.75 19.01 -4.42
N VAL A 79 -2.79 19.71 -5.04
CA VAL A 79 -2.61 19.74 -6.49
C VAL A 79 -1.57 18.68 -6.91
N PRO A 80 -1.99 17.57 -7.55
CA PRO A 80 -1.07 16.55 -8.02
C PRO A 80 -0.45 16.99 -9.35
N GLY A 81 0.87 16.92 -9.45
CA GLY A 81 1.62 17.14 -10.68
C GLY A 81 1.96 15.83 -11.38
N ALA A 82 3.21 15.71 -11.83
CA ALA A 82 3.68 14.51 -12.52
C ALA A 82 3.56 13.25 -11.65
N VAL A 83 2.99 12.19 -12.22
CA VAL A 83 2.90 10.87 -11.58
C VAL A 83 4.30 10.30 -11.41
N TRP A 84 4.64 9.92 -10.18
CA TRP A 84 5.91 9.31 -9.83
C TRP A 84 5.85 7.79 -9.86
N SER A 85 4.81 7.21 -9.23
CA SER A 85 4.64 5.77 -9.14
C SER A 85 3.16 5.41 -9.15
N ARG A 86 2.87 4.23 -9.67
CA ARG A 86 1.56 3.60 -9.59
C ARG A 86 1.74 2.14 -9.24
N GLU A 87 0.92 1.67 -8.32
CA GLU A 87 0.90 0.28 -7.91
C GLU A 87 -0.54 -0.21 -7.81
N SER A 88 -0.73 -1.51 -8.01
CA SER A 88 -2.01 -2.16 -7.86
C SER A 88 -1.80 -3.59 -7.40
N GLY A 89 -2.72 -4.11 -6.60
CA GLY A 89 -2.63 -5.47 -6.09
C GLY A 89 -3.86 -5.90 -5.34
N PHE A 90 -3.73 -7.02 -4.63
CA PHE A 90 -4.80 -7.59 -3.83
C PHE A 90 -4.30 -7.89 -2.42
N TRP A 91 -5.06 -7.47 -1.42
CA TRP A 91 -4.79 -7.81 -0.02
C TRP A 91 -5.71 -8.95 0.39
N ARG A 92 -5.13 -10.03 0.89
CA ARG A 92 -5.88 -11.20 1.36
C ARG A 92 -5.46 -11.47 2.80
N PRO A 93 -6.34 -11.21 3.78
CA PRO A 93 -6.06 -11.60 5.16
C PRO A 93 -5.78 -13.09 5.22
N ALA A 94 -4.74 -13.48 5.97
CA ALA A 94 -4.55 -14.87 6.27
C ALA A 94 -5.62 -15.29 7.29
N SER A 95 -6.73 -15.88 6.83
CA SER A 95 -7.68 -16.54 7.71
C SER A 95 -6.91 -17.62 8.49
N GLU A 96 -6.80 -17.46 9.80
CA GLU A 96 -6.13 -18.36 10.76
C GLU A 96 -5.02 -19.29 10.22
N GLY A 97 -3.76 -18.95 10.50
CA GLY A 97 -2.72 -19.94 10.74
C GLY A 97 -2.08 -20.66 9.54
N ARG A 98 -2.50 -20.40 8.30
CA ARG A 98 -1.67 -20.79 7.14
C ARG A 98 -0.96 -19.57 6.58
N ARG A 99 0.22 -19.30 7.15
CA ARG A 99 1.31 -18.67 6.41
C ARG A 99 1.40 -19.42 5.10
N CYS A 100 1.12 -18.76 3.98
CA CYS A 100 1.58 -19.26 2.70
C CYS A 100 3.10 -19.29 2.85
N PRO A 101 3.78 -20.45 2.90
CA PRO A 101 5.22 -20.41 2.81
C PRO A 101 5.45 -19.88 1.40
N CYS A 102 5.97 -18.66 1.29
CA CYS A 102 6.88 -18.37 0.20
C CYS A 102 7.89 -19.51 0.29
N ARG A 103 7.68 -20.55 -0.52
CA ARG A 103 8.41 -21.82 -0.47
C ARG A 103 9.87 -21.43 -0.46
N GLU A 104 10.51 -21.55 0.71
CA GLU A 104 11.93 -21.23 0.84
C GLU A 104 12.60 -22.06 -0.24
N ARG A 105 13.13 -21.38 -1.26
CA ARG A 105 13.93 -22.03 -2.28
C ARG A 105 15.08 -22.66 -1.50
N PRO A 106 15.20 -24.01 -1.48
CA PRO A 106 16.29 -24.62 -0.73
C PRO A 106 17.60 -24.00 -1.24
N PRO A 107 18.53 -23.65 -0.34
CA PRO A 107 19.77 -23.03 -0.75
C PRO A 107 20.45 -23.92 -1.78
N THR A 108 20.78 -23.34 -2.94
CA THR A 108 21.56 -24.03 -3.97
C THR A 108 22.85 -24.55 -3.31
N PRO A 109 23.13 -25.87 -3.31
CA PRO A 109 24.36 -26.36 -2.73
C PRO A 109 25.54 -25.78 -3.49
N LEU A 110 26.45 -25.12 -2.76
CA LEU A 110 27.72 -24.65 -3.33
C LEU A 110 28.53 -25.87 -3.82
N PRO A 111 29.20 -25.79 -4.98
CA PRO A 111 30.05 -26.88 -5.43
C PRO A 111 31.15 -27.12 -4.39
N ARG A 112 31.30 -28.39 -3.96
CA ARG A 112 32.41 -28.79 -3.08
C ARG A 112 33.71 -28.42 -3.76
N ALA A 113 34.51 -27.58 -3.11
CA ALA A 113 35.87 -27.30 -3.54
C ALA A 113 36.61 -28.64 -3.64
N GLY A 114 36.95 -29.03 -4.87
CA GLY A 114 37.73 -30.22 -5.13
C GLY A 114 39.08 -30.11 -4.44
N SER A 115 39.39 -31.09 -3.60
CA SER A 115 40.74 -31.31 -3.09
C SER A 115 41.65 -31.57 -4.29
N ARG A 116 42.52 -30.63 -4.64
CA ARG A 116 43.66 -30.92 -5.50
C ARG A 116 44.69 -31.67 -4.66
N SER A 117 44.99 -32.90 -5.08
CA SER A 117 46.19 -33.65 -4.68
C SER A 117 47.46 -32.94 -5.11
#